data_AF-A0A7R9YI17-F1
#
_entry.id   AF-A0A7R9YI17-F1
#
_cell.length_a   1.000
_cell.length_b   1.000
_cell.length_c   1.000
_cell.angle_alpha   90.00
_cell.angle_beta   90.00
_cell.angle_gamma   90.00
#
_symmetry.space_group_name_H-M   'P 1'
#
loop_
_entity.id
_entity.type
_entity.pdbx_description
1 polymer ?
#
loop_
_entity_poly.entity_id
_entity_poly.type
_entity_poly.pdbx_seq_one_letter_code
_entity_poly.pdbx_strand_id
1 'polypeptide(L)'
;SRKMASIAVLRMGILVGMTHTRSCAPAVRGWACVRSPTRGRAVAIYASSAEPTGADDEPAPRSKDWRAVRARLVAQEAKQQQAAAEADGTLPAPTVRASAAPDGGWMHETPLIEQGSVILASTAKAGTFGVGSFTLSQQYFAKSVILITSHSHDFTRGLILNRRTPFTDDNGWNFWFGGDVQSLADARDAREMTCLHTLSSPAAERMSIRVLEGIFYTSLDCARALVAQGLASKSDFWAFVGYAGWGPGQLQDELDRPTGSSWRLVSADSGVLLRELIGQRRAADAAGAADADADGAVDADDCGIGTWARLNRGIGLGSKEVDSSAGGFSDRMLREWVRVNLRPLAPTSALTAWTVAAVASTPGGALSAVSVRVGTVLRSAPCVAEFTLSAQFMHKALVLVLRSGRSGSVGVILNRISGAHVMFPASGRKRHVLFGGKLALRDSAILWLHRRRELPGEPIGDSGVFRTTGEAVALAISRGRAVPSDFVCVHGLQAWGAGMLEREIAAGSFVPIAQPERAVPWERIWEVADPAGDGGPRATVGAGSVGCDLWEAARAAEPSEVVGGLAREAADGNVELADLALLKWADTFLA
;
A
#
# COMPACT_ATOMS: atom_id res chain seq x y z
N SER A 1 51.26 -25.72 15.10
CA SER A 1 52.44 -25.46 15.96
C SER A 1 53.60 -25.00 15.09
N ARG A 2 53.82 -23.68 15.02
CA ARG A 2 55.11 -23.00 14.77
C ARG A 2 54.85 -21.50 14.96
N LYS A 3 55.49 -20.96 16.00
CA LYS A 3 55.57 -19.54 16.36
C LYS A 3 56.74 -18.90 15.60
N MET A 4 56.61 -17.59 15.31
CA MET A 4 57.58 -16.48 15.52
C MET A 4 57.06 -15.28 14.70
N ALA A 5 56.45 -14.25 15.30
CA ALA A 5 57.03 -13.11 16.04
C ALA A 5 57.97 -12.26 15.17
N SER A 6 57.60 -11.04 14.76
CA SER A 6 57.91 -9.74 15.38
C SER A 6 57.58 -8.65 14.33
N ILE A 7 57.25 -7.36 14.55
CA ILE A 7 57.50 -6.37 15.61
C ILE A 7 56.47 -5.21 15.43
N ALA A 8 56.18 -4.52 16.52
CA ALA A 8 55.27 -3.38 16.65
C ALA A 8 55.80 -2.04 16.10
N VAL A 9 54.89 -1.11 15.79
CA VAL A 9 55.11 0.34 15.98
C VAL A 9 53.85 0.98 16.58
N LEU A 10 54.07 1.62 17.72
CA LEU A 10 53.16 2.47 18.50
C LEU A 10 53.26 3.91 17.97
N ARG A 11 52.15 4.67 17.87
CA ARG A 11 52.19 6.10 18.24
C ARG A 11 50.82 6.67 18.62
N MET A 12 50.89 7.27 19.80
CA MET A 12 49.95 7.93 20.70
C MET A 12 49.74 9.42 20.33
N GLY A 13 48.66 10.05 20.81
CA GLY A 13 48.50 11.53 20.87
C GLY A 13 47.12 12.04 20.48
N ILE A 14 46.10 12.06 21.35
CA ILE A 14 45.75 13.07 22.39
C ILE A 14 44.72 14.13 21.93
N LEU A 15 43.68 14.19 22.77
CA LEU A 15 42.52 15.06 22.99
C LEU A 15 42.79 16.58 23.01
N VAL A 16 41.83 17.40 22.54
CA VAL A 16 41.21 18.65 23.09
C VAL A 16 40.19 19.10 22.00
N GLY A 17 38.91 19.45 22.17
CA GLY A 17 38.10 19.95 23.27
C GLY A 17 37.42 21.24 22.79
N MET A 18 36.08 21.26 22.63
CA MET A 18 35.16 22.37 22.98
C MET A 18 33.80 22.31 22.26
N THR A 19 32.80 22.65 23.05
CA THR A 19 31.36 22.66 22.84
C THR A 19 30.85 23.88 22.07
N HIS A 20 29.87 23.71 21.18
CA HIS A 20 28.68 24.59 21.15
C HIS A 20 27.52 23.96 20.37
N THR A 21 26.36 23.99 21.02
CA THR A 21 25.02 23.67 20.54
C THR A 21 24.57 24.57 19.38
N ARG A 22 23.97 23.99 18.33
CA ARG A 22 22.86 24.63 17.57
C ARG A 22 22.06 23.58 16.77
N SER A 23 20.75 23.65 16.99
CA SER A 23 19.66 23.00 16.26
C SER A 23 19.72 23.28 14.75
N CYS A 24 19.52 22.26 13.91
CA CYS A 24 18.96 22.40 12.56
C CYS A 24 18.50 21.04 11.98
N ALA A 25 17.36 21.08 11.29
CA ALA A 25 16.65 19.99 10.62
C ALA A 25 17.50 19.23 9.58
N PRO A 26 17.18 17.95 9.26
CA PRO A 26 17.85 17.27 8.17
C PRO A 26 17.21 17.65 6.83
N ALA A 27 17.92 18.50 6.10
CA ALA A 27 17.76 18.70 4.67
C ALA A 27 18.24 17.46 3.89
N VAL A 28 17.50 17.19 2.83
CA VAL A 28 17.75 16.24 1.74
C VAL A 28 19.21 16.30 1.28
N ARG A 29 19.91 15.16 1.27
CA ARG A 29 21.22 15.02 0.63
C ARG A 29 21.15 14.03 -0.52
N GLY A 30 21.45 14.55 -1.70
CA GLY A 30 21.60 13.82 -2.95
C GLY A 30 22.70 12.77 -2.90
N TRP A 31 22.53 11.76 -3.74
CA TRP A 31 23.49 10.67 -3.88
C TRP A 31 24.27 10.80 -5.18
N ALA A 32 25.57 10.65 -5.02
CA ALA A 32 26.59 10.81 -6.03
C ALA A 32 26.60 9.63 -7.02
N CYS A 33 26.82 10.00 -8.28
CA CYS A 33 27.02 9.12 -9.43
C CYS A 33 28.30 8.28 -9.27
N VAL A 34 28.16 6.95 -9.31
CA VAL A 34 29.28 6.02 -9.51
C VAL A 34 29.18 5.49 -10.94
N ARG A 35 30.13 5.91 -11.79
CA ARG A 35 30.28 5.42 -13.16
C ARG A 35 30.99 4.07 -13.17
N SER A 36 30.46 3.10 -13.91
CA SER A 36 31.21 1.95 -14.43
C SER A 36 31.03 1.86 -15.95
N PRO A 37 32.08 1.61 -16.75
CA PRO A 37 31.98 1.57 -18.21
C PRO A 37 31.92 0.13 -18.72
N THR A 38 30.90 -0.20 -19.50
CA THR A 38 31.01 -1.33 -20.44
C THR A 38 30.32 -0.99 -21.76
N ARG A 39 31.13 -1.00 -22.81
CA ARG A 39 30.79 -0.77 -24.22
C ARG A 39 29.85 -1.88 -24.72
N GLY A 40 28.71 -1.49 -25.28
CA GLY A 40 27.86 -2.32 -26.13
C GLY A 40 27.26 -1.45 -27.24
N ARG A 41 27.46 -1.85 -28.50
CA ARG A 41 27.17 -1.08 -29.71
C ARG A 41 25.66 -0.79 -29.84
N ALA A 42 25.27 0.48 -29.82
CA ALA A 42 23.98 0.94 -30.33
C ALA A 42 24.13 1.32 -31.81
N VAL A 43 23.33 0.69 -32.68
CA VAL A 43 23.18 1.08 -34.09
C VAL A 43 22.17 2.22 -34.12
N ALA A 44 22.67 3.45 -34.29
CA ALA A 44 21.84 4.63 -34.50
C ALA A 44 21.50 4.74 -35.99
N ILE A 45 20.23 4.58 -36.34
CA ILE A 45 19.73 4.95 -37.66
C ILE A 45 19.47 6.46 -37.62
N TYR A 46 20.41 7.25 -38.17
CA TYR A 46 20.19 8.67 -38.44
C TYR A 46 19.31 8.81 -39.68
N ALA A 47 18.08 9.29 -39.52
CA ALA A 47 17.31 9.81 -40.64
C ALA A 47 17.87 11.21 -40.99
N SER A 48 18.53 11.29 -42.14
CA SER A 48 19.07 12.50 -42.74
C SER A 48 17.98 13.54 -42.99
N SER A 49 18.16 14.75 -42.47
CA SER A 49 17.38 15.95 -42.80
C SER A 49 17.69 16.40 -44.23
N ALA A 50 16.76 16.19 -45.16
CA ALA A 50 16.75 16.86 -46.44
C ALA A 50 15.62 17.92 -46.42
N GLU A 51 16.00 19.19 -46.52
CA GLU A 51 15.05 20.28 -46.76
C GLU A 51 14.51 20.20 -48.20
N PRO A 52 13.18 20.29 -48.42
CA PRO A 52 12.64 20.49 -49.76
C PRO A 52 12.46 22.00 -50.02
N THR A 53 13.14 22.48 -51.05
CA THR A 53 12.82 23.75 -51.72
C THR A 53 11.65 23.51 -52.68
N GLY A 54 10.69 24.45 -52.71
CA GLY A 54 9.72 24.56 -53.81
C GLY A 54 8.25 24.59 -53.37
N ALA A 55 7.62 25.73 -53.65
CA ALA A 55 6.23 26.11 -53.42
C ALA A 55 5.18 25.08 -53.88
N ASP A 56 4.20 24.83 -53.00
CA ASP A 56 2.76 24.99 -53.27
C ASP A 56 2.03 25.10 -51.92
N ASP A 57 1.28 26.20 -51.75
CA ASP A 57 0.44 26.49 -50.59
C ASP A 57 -0.76 25.55 -50.54
N GLU A 58 -0.76 24.60 -49.61
CA GLU A 58 -1.98 24.04 -49.04
C GLU A 58 -1.85 24.13 -47.51
N PRO A 59 -2.74 24.84 -46.79
CA PRO A 59 -2.65 24.92 -45.34
C PRO A 59 -2.85 23.50 -44.78
N ALA A 60 -1.77 22.93 -44.23
CA ALA A 60 -1.80 21.61 -43.60
C ALA A 60 -3.00 21.51 -42.65
N PRO A 61 -3.78 20.41 -42.70
CA PRO A 61 -4.97 20.28 -41.86
C PRO A 61 -4.55 20.39 -40.41
N ARG A 62 -5.03 21.45 -39.74
CA ARG A 62 -4.75 21.71 -38.32
C ARG A 62 -5.23 20.51 -37.51
N SER A 63 -4.27 19.79 -36.93
CA SER A 63 -4.44 18.77 -35.89
C SER A 63 -5.14 17.47 -36.33
N LYS A 64 -4.44 16.60 -37.07
CA LYS A 64 -4.77 15.16 -37.06
C LYS A 64 -4.34 14.57 -35.72
N ASP A 65 -5.30 14.08 -34.92
CA ASP A 65 -4.97 13.28 -33.73
C ASP A 65 -4.23 12.01 -34.17
N TRP A 66 -2.93 12.00 -33.94
CA TRP A 66 -2.04 10.91 -34.29
C TRP A 66 -2.35 9.63 -33.50
N ARG A 67 -3.05 9.73 -32.36
CA ARG A 67 -3.54 8.56 -31.62
C ARG A 67 -4.65 7.86 -32.39
N ALA A 68 -5.60 8.60 -32.95
CA ALA A 68 -6.62 8.05 -33.84
C ALA A 68 -6.01 7.37 -35.08
N VAL A 69 -4.91 7.92 -35.61
CA VAL A 69 -4.16 7.28 -36.71
C VAL A 69 -3.53 5.96 -36.25
N ARG A 70 -2.85 5.94 -35.10
CA ARG A 70 -2.29 4.69 -34.53
C ARG A 70 -3.35 3.65 -34.23
N ALA A 71 -4.50 4.07 -33.70
CA ALA A 71 -5.60 3.18 -33.41
C ALA A 71 -6.13 2.47 -34.67
N ARG A 72 -6.20 3.18 -35.81
CA ARG A 72 -6.56 2.60 -37.10
C ARG A 72 -5.53 1.57 -37.56
N LEU A 73 -4.25 1.86 -37.40
CA LEU A 73 -3.16 0.94 -37.75
C LEU A 73 -3.20 -0.33 -36.90
N VAL A 74 -3.31 -0.17 -35.57
CA VAL A 74 -3.44 -1.28 -34.60
C VAL A 74 -4.67 -2.13 -34.91
N ALA A 75 -5.80 -1.52 -35.30
CA ALA A 75 -6.99 -2.25 -35.72
C ALA A 75 -6.81 -3.01 -37.04
N GLN A 76 -6.04 -2.49 -37.99
CA GLN A 76 -5.71 -3.19 -39.23
C GLN A 76 -4.78 -4.39 -38.99
N GLU A 77 -3.74 -4.21 -38.18
CA GLU A 77 -2.81 -5.28 -37.80
C GLU A 77 -3.54 -6.42 -37.06
N ALA A 78 -4.42 -6.09 -36.10
CA ALA A 78 -5.19 -7.09 -35.37
C ALA A 78 -6.10 -7.91 -36.31
N LYS A 79 -6.76 -7.26 -37.27
CA LYS A 79 -7.58 -7.95 -38.30
C LYS A 79 -6.75 -8.87 -39.18
N GLN A 80 -5.55 -8.44 -39.59
CA GLN A 80 -4.64 -9.25 -40.41
C GLN A 80 -4.14 -10.49 -39.63
N GLN A 81 -3.77 -10.32 -38.37
CA GLN A 81 -3.34 -11.43 -37.51
C GLN A 81 -4.47 -12.44 -37.28
N GLN A 82 -5.71 -11.96 -37.10
CA GLN A 82 -6.86 -12.83 -36.92
C GLN A 82 -7.18 -13.62 -38.20
N ALA A 83 -7.13 -12.99 -39.37
CA ALA A 83 -7.29 -13.69 -40.65
C ALA A 83 -6.18 -14.71 -40.91
N ALA A 84 -4.94 -14.42 -40.49
CA ALA A 84 -3.81 -15.35 -40.60
C ALA A 84 -3.96 -16.55 -39.65
N ALA A 85 -4.44 -16.33 -38.41
CA ALA A 85 -4.69 -17.41 -37.45
C ALA A 85 -5.85 -18.32 -37.87
N GLU A 86 -6.90 -17.76 -38.48
CA GLU A 86 -8.01 -18.54 -39.05
C GLU A 86 -7.58 -19.40 -40.25
N ALA A 87 -6.58 -18.94 -41.03
CA ALA A 87 -6.04 -19.67 -42.17
C ALA A 87 -5.08 -20.81 -41.79
N ASP A 88 -4.36 -20.70 -40.67
CA ASP A 88 -3.29 -21.64 -40.27
C ASP A 88 -3.75 -22.74 -39.28
N GLY A 89 -5.05 -22.84 -38.99
CA GLY A 89 -5.65 -23.87 -38.12
C GLY A 89 -5.12 -23.90 -36.68
N THR A 90 -4.29 -22.93 -36.31
CA THR A 90 -3.59 -22.83 -35.03
C THR A 90 -4.05 -21.54 -34.36
N LEU A 91 -4.34 -21.58 -33.06
CA LEU A 91 -4.73 -20.41 -32.27
C LEU A 91 -3.49 -19.83 -31.53
N PRO A 92 -2.57 -19.06 -32.15
CA PRO A 92 -1.69 -18.22 -31.37
C PRO A 92 -2.47 -16.98 -30.89
N ALA A 93 -2.30 -16.67 -29.61
CA ALA A 93 -2.81 -15.45 -28.99
C ALA A 93 -2.23 -14.21 -29.72
N PRO A 94 -3.06 -13.28 -30.26
CA PRO A 94 -2.52 -12.10 -30.96
C PRO A 94 -1.69 -11.22 -30.02
N THR A 95 -0.57 -10.72 -30.54
CA THR A 95 0.44 -9.89 -29.86
C THR A 95 0.04 -8.41 -29.74
N VAL A 96 -0.88 -7.95 -30.59
CA VAL A 96 -1.47 -6.61 -30.52
C VAL A 96 -2.99 -6.77 -30.67
N ARG A 97 -3.77 -6.31 -29.68
CA ARG A 97 -5.23 -6.50 -29.67
C ARG A 97 -5.95 -5.15 -29.62
N ALA A 98 -6.52 -4.79 -30.77
CA ALA A 98 -7.44 -3.67 -30.88
C ALA A 98 -8.86 -4.18 -30.67
N SER A 99 -9.64 -3.46 -29.88
CA SER A 99 -11.08 -3.69 -29.74
C SER A 99 -11.80 -2.42 -30.16
N ALA A 100 -12.78 -2.56 -31.05
CA ALA A 100 -13.75 -1.48 -31.25
C ALA A 100 -14.55 -1.37 -29.96
N ALA A 101 -14.53 -0.21 -29.29
CA ALA A 101 -15.41 -0.02 -28.14
C ALA A 101 -16.87 -0.22 -28.64
N PRO A 102 -17.76 -0.81 -27.83
CA PRO A 102 -19.10 -1.25 -28.26
C PRO A 102 -19.91 -0.22 -29.06
N ASP A 103 -19.64 1.07 -28.84
CA ASP A 103 -20.44 2.19 -29.36
C ASP A 103 -19.64 3.17 -30.24
N GLY A 104 -18.57 2.72 -30.92
CA GLY A 104 -17.89 3.49 -31.98
C GLY A 104 -16.65 4.31 -31.57
N GLY A 105 -16.15 4.16 -30.35
CA GLY A 105 -14.85 4.69 -29.92
C GLY A 105 -13.70 3.69 -30.14
N TRP A 106 -12.45 4.17 -30.11
CA TRP A 106 -11.28 3.30 -30.18
C TRP A 106 -10.56 3.23 -28.84
N MET A 107 -10.02 2.05 -28.51
CA MET A 107 -9.20 1.82 -27.31
C MET A 107 -8.25 0.65 -27.58
N HIS A 108 -6.97 0.81 -27.30
CA HIS A 108 -5.97 -0.24 -27.47
C HIS A 108 -4.82 -0.11 -26.48
N GLU A 109 -4.19 -1.23 -26.13
CA GLU A 109 -2.98 -1.22 -25.32
C GLU A 109 -1.85 -0.50 -26.06
N THR A 110 -1.01 0.23 -25.32
CA THR A 110 0.14 0.93 -25.89
C THR A 110 1.33 0.86 -24.92
N PRO A 111 2.56 0.65 -25.41
CA PRO A 111 3.75 0.75 -24.58
C PRO A 111 4.18 2.20 -24.35
N LEU A 112 3.59 3.18 -25.06
CA LEU A 112 4.05 4.57 -25.02
C LEU A 112 3.34 5.36 -23.92
N ILE A 113 4.13 5.88 -22.98
CA ILE A 113 3.67 6.83 -21.96
C ILE A 113 3.54 8.21 -22.58
N GLU A 114 2.36 8.79 -22.47
CA GLU A 114 2.03 10.08 -23.08
C GLU A 114 0.82 10.71 -22.37
N GLN A 115 0.76 12.04 -22.35
CA GLN A 115 -0.36 12.79 -21.81
C GLN A 115 -1.67 12.40 -22.51
N GLY A 116 -2.70 12.06 -21.75
CA GLY A 116 -4.00 11.58 -22.22
C GLY A 116 -4.12 10.05 -22.33
N SER A 117 -3.04 9.30 -22.09
CA SER A 117 -3.15 7.84 -21.95
C SER A 117 -3.81 7.47 -20.63
N VAL A 118 -4.41 6.29 -20.61
CA VAL A 118 -5.11 5.73 -19.47
C VAL A 118 -4.30 4.57 -18.91
N ILE A 119 -4.05 4.59 -17.61
CA ILE A 119 -3.44 3.49 -16.88
C ILE A 119 -4.56 2.71 -16.18
N LEU A 120 -4.66 1.43 -16.48
CA LEU A 120 -5.53 0.49 -15.77
C LEU A 120 -4.68 -0.31 -14.79
N ALA A 121 -5.09 -0.37 -13.52
CA ALA A 121 -4.42 -1.23 -12.56
C ALA A 121 -4.51 -2.70 -13.00
N SER A 122 -3.39 -3.41 -12.96
CA SER A 122 -3.34 -4.84 -13.21
C SER A 122 -3.67 -5.59 -11.92
N THR A 123 -4.52 -6.61 -12.03
CA THR A 123 -4.76 -7.61 -10.98
C THR A 123 -3.96 -8.88 -11.23
N ALA A 124 -3.15 -8.92 -12.31
CA ALA A 124 -2.18 -9.98 -12.51
C ALA A 124 -1.30 -10.11 -11.28
N LYS A 125 -0.97 -11.36 -10.92
CA LYS A 125 -0.19 -11.70 -9.73
C LYS A 125 1.22 -11.10 -9.84
N ALA A 126 1.40 -9.87 -9.39
CA ALA A 126 2.71 -9.29 -9.21
C ALA A 126 3.35 -9.96 -7.97
N GLY A 127 4.01 -11.10 -8.18
CA GLY A 127 4.80 -11.80 -7.15
C GLY A 127 4.41 -13.25 -6.84
N THR A 128 5.31 -13.92 -6.12
CA THR A 128 5.38 -15.38 -5.89
C THR A 128 4.21 -15.99 -5.08
N PHE A 129 3.30 -15.19 -4.54
CA PHE A 129 2.28 -15.66 -3.58
C PHE A 129 0.82 -15.33 -3.92
N GLY A 130 0.54 -14.87 -5.15
CA GLY A 130 -0.82 -14.72 -5.66
C GLY A 130 -1.66 -13.59 -5.04
N VAL A 131 -1.00 -12.59 -4.46
CA VAL A 131 -1.61 -11.35 -3.96
C VAL A 131 -1.36 -10.25 -5.00
N GLY A 132 -2.40 -9.48 -5.38
CA GLY A 132 -2.23 -8.39 -6.33
C GLY A 132 -1.39 -7.24 -5.74
N SER A 133 -0.62 -6.54 -6.59
CA SER A 133 0.39 -5.53 -6.21
C SER A 133 -0.10 -4.50 -5.18
N PHE A 134 -1.37 -4.11 -5.25
CA PHE A 134 -1.99 -3.08 -4.42
C PHE A 134 -2.89 -3.62 -3.29
N THR A 135 -2.89 -4.93 -3.05
CA THR A 135 -3.89 -5.54 -2.16
C THR A 135 -3.58 -5.29 -0.68
N LEU A 136 -2.31 -5.45 -0.29
CA LEU A 136 -1.86 -5.29 1.10
C LEU A 136 -1.28 -3.91 1.39
N SER A 137 -1.05 -3.10 0.36
CA SER A 137 -0.57 -1.73 0.46
C SER A 137 -1.12 -0.92 -0.70
N GLN A 138 -1.31 0.39 -0.50
CA GLN A 138 -1.80 1.31 -1.55
C GLN A 138 -3.11 0.85 -2.19
N GLN A 139 -4.07 0.39 -1.37
CA GLN A 139 -5.34 -0.19 -1.83
C GLN A 139 -6.15 0.75 -2.74
N TYR A 140 -5.94 2.05 -2.64
CA TYR A 140 -6.56 3.03 -3.54
C TYR A 140 -6.23 2.81 -5.02
N PHE A 141 -5.09 2.19 -5.36
CA PHE A 141 -4.73 1.80 -6.73
C PHE A 141 -5.33 0.47 -7.18
N ALA A 142 -5.88 -0.36 -6.28
CA ALA A 142 -6.46 -1.65 -6.66
C ALA A 142 -7.64 -1.45 -7.62
N LYS A 143 -7.56 -1.91 -8.88
CA LYS A 143 -8.60 -1.66 -9.91
C LYS A 143 -8.85 -0.16 -10.14
N SER A 144 -7.82 0.68 -10.08
CA SER A 144 -7.92 2.09 -10.45
C SER A 144 -7.86 2.30 -11.97
N VAL A 145 -8.50 3.37 -12.43
CA VAL A 145 -8.40 3.90 -13.79
C VAL A 145 -7.77 5.27 -13.66
N ILE A 146 -6.58 5.48 -14.22
CA ILE A 146 -5.82 6.72 -14.07
C ILE A 146 -5.64 7.39 -15.42
N LEU A 147 -6.04 8.65 -15.55
CA LEU A 147 -5.76 9.46 -16.73
C LEU A 147 -4.45 10.22 -16.52
N ILE A 148 -3.47 10.03 -17.41
CA ILE A 148 -2.24 10.82 -17.41
C ILE A 148 -2.58 12.24 -17.87
N THR A 149 -2.51 13.21 -16.97
CA THR A 149 -2.81 14.62 -17.28
C THR A 149 -1.59 15.38 -17.77
N SER A 150 -0.38 14.91 -17.40
CA SER A 150 0.89 15.45 -17.86
C SER A 150 1.97 14.38 -17.79
N HIS A 151 2.86 14.34 -18.78
CA HIS A 151 4.03 13.46 -18.80
C HIS A 151 5.23 14.22 -19.33
N SER A 152 6.31 14.25 -18.54
CA SER A 152 7.63 14.75 -18.94
C SER A 152 8.71 13.77 -18.49
N HIS A 153 9.96 14.03 -18.89
CA HIS A 153 11.11 13.24 -18.45
C HIS A 153 11.35 13.28 -16.94
N ASP A 154 10.92 14.36 -16.26
CA ASP A 154 11.11 14.55 -14.83
C ASP A 154 9.96 13.99 -14.00
N PHE A 155 8.73 14.02 -14.55
CA PHE A 155 7.56 13.70 -13.77
C PHE A 155 6.38 13.25 -14.62
N THR A 156 5.68 12.22 -14.14
CA THR A 156 4.38 11.82 -14.68
C THR A 156 3.29 12.09 -13.66
N ARG A 157 2.23 12.75 -14.10
CA ARG A 157 1.07 13.08 -13.29
C ARG A 157 -0.17 12.42 -13.87
N GLY A 158 -0.97 11.79 -13.01
CA GLY A 158 -2.28 11.26 -13.40
C GLY A 158 -3.37 11.51 -12.36
N LEU A 159 -4.62 11.37 -12.78
CA LEU A 159 -5.81 11.47 -11.93
C LEU A 159 -6.54 10.14 -11.92
N ILE A 160 -6.81 9.60 -10.74
CA ILE A 160 -7.68 8.43 -10.57
C ILE A 160 -9.13 8.85 -10.86
N LEU A 161 -9.72 8.25 -11.90
CA LEU A 161 -11.03 8.60 -12.44
C LEU A 161 -12.20 7.83 -11.83
N ASN A 162 -11.97 6.82 -11.02
CA ASN A 162 -13.03 5.91 -10.54
C ASN A 162 -13.08 5.82 -9.02
N ARG A 163 -12.66 6.86 -8.31
CA ARG A 163 -12.69 6.91 -6.82
C ARG A 163 -13.54 8.05 -6.35
N ARG A 164 -14.85 7.83 -6.35
CA ARG A 164 -15.79 8.82 -5.85
C ARG A 164 -15.67 8.99 -4.34
N THR A 165 -15.87 10.21 -3.87
CA THR A 165 -15.97 10.53 -2.45
C THR A 165 -17.32 11.19 -2.16
N PRO A 166 -17.84 11.13 -0.92
CA PRO A 166 -18.94 11.95 -0.44
C PRO A 166 -18.47 13.34 -0.01
N PHE A 167 -17.18 13.69 -0.20
CA PHE A 167 -16.66 15.00 0.19
C PHE A 167 -17.22 16.09 -0.74
N THR A 168 -17.89 17.05 -0.09
CA THR A 168 -18.37 18.28 -0.71
C THR A 168 -17.75 19.44 0.06
N ASP A 169 -17.26 20.46 -0.64
CA ASP A 169 -16.78 21.68 0.03
C ASP A 169 -17.93 22.60 0.46
N ASP A 170 -17.58 23.66 1.21
CA ASP A 170 -18.54 24.67 1.71
C ASP A 170 -19.26 25.41 0.57
N ASN A 171 -18.72 25.36 -0.64
CA ASN A 171 -19.30 25.96 -1.84
C ASN A 171 -20.11 24.94 -2.66
N GLY A 172 -20.37 23.73 -2.17
CA GLY A 172 -21.18 22.72 -2.84
C GLY A 172 -20.48 22.03 -4.03
N TRP A 173 -19.15 22.04 -4.10
CA TRP A 173 -18.40 21.26 -5.10
C TRP A 173 -18.19 19.84 -4.61
N ASN A 174 -18.53 18.86 -5.43
CA ASN A 174 -18.30 17.45 -5.14
C ASN A 174 -16.94 17.00 -5.67
N PHE A 175 -16.23 16.20 -4.88
CA PHE A 175 -14.88 15.79 -5.24
C PHE A 175 -14.72 14.27 -5.39
N TRP A 176 -13.83 13.89 -6.29
CA TRP A 176 -13.30 12.55 -6.41
C TRP A 176 -11.88 12.50 -5.83
N PHE A 177 -11.45 11.32 -5.41
CA PHE A 177 -10.08 11.08 -4.97
C PHE A 177 -9.22 10.90 -6.22
N GLY A 178 -8.38 11.89 -6.52
CA GLY A 178 -7.52 11.91 -7.70
C GLY A 178 -6.18 11.20 -7.51
N GLY A 179 -5.77 10.94 -6.27
CA GLY A 179 -4.57 10.18 -5.95
C GLY A 179 -4.01 10.53 -4.57
N ASP A 180 -2.87 9.93 -4.23
CA ASP A 180 -2.25 9.96 -2.91
C ASP A 180 -1.34 11.17 -2.66
N VAL A 181 -0.89 11.87 -3.70
CA VAL A 181 -0.08 13.08 -3.57
C VAL A 181 -0.99 14.29 -3.38
N GLN A 182 -0.72 15.11 -2.35
CA GLN A 182 -1.49 16.33 -2.02
C GLN A 182 -3.00 16.03 -1.91
N SER A 183 -3.30 14.93 -1.22
CA SER A 183 -4.60 14.26 -1.19
C SER A 183 -5.45 14.68 0.00
N LEU A 184 -6.59 14.00 0.20
CA LEU A 184 -7.46 14.21 1.35
C LEU A 184 -6.75 13.95 2.71
N ALA A 185 -5.67 13.16 2.72
CA ALA A 185 -4.89 12.89 3.92
C ALA A 185 -4.00 14.08 4.35
N ASP A 186 -3.70 15.00 3.42
CA ASP A 186 -2.85 16.15 3.68
C ASP A 186 -3.62 17.32 4.33
N ALA A 187 -2.86 18.24 4.94
CA ALA A 187 -3.40 19.49 5.49
C ALA A 187 -4.14 20.28 4.40
N ARG A 188 -5.22 20.98 4.76
CA ARG A 188 -6.15 21.61 3.80
C ARG A 188 -5.45 22.52 2.78
N ASP A 189 -4.43 23.25 3.22
CA ASP A 189 -3.61 24.18 2.43
C ASP A 189 -2.58 23.49 1.52
N ALA A 190 -2.22 22.24 1.82
CA ALA A 190 -1.32 21.42 1.02
C ALA A 190 -2.04 20.56 -0.02
N ARG A 191 -3.38 20.61 -0.09
CA ARG A 191 -4.17 19.80 -1.03
C ARG A 191 -4.20 20.42 -2.40
N GLU A 192 -4.03 19.60 -3.43
CA GLU A 192 -4.23 20.04 -4.81
C GLU A 192 -5.63 19.67 -5.28
N MET A 193 -6.32 20.65 -5.88
CA MET A 193 -7.66 20.45 -6.43
C MET A 193 -7.65 20.73 -7.94
N THR A 194 -7.96 19.71 -8.72
CA THR A 194 -7.94 19.75 -10.19
C THR A 194 -9.33 19.46 -10.74
N CYS A 195 -9.78 20.23 -11.73
CA CYS A 195 -11.07 20.06 -12.37
C CYS A 195 -10.89 19.65 -13.83
N LEU A 196 -11.44 18.49 -14.23
CA LEU A 196 -11.60 18.12 -15.63
C LEU A 196 -12.88 18.73 -16.19
N HIS A 197 -12.88 19.14 -17.46
CA HIS A 197 -14.06 19.63 -18.18
C HIS A 197 -13.95 19.46 -19.69
N THR A 198 -15.07 19.68 -20.38
CA THR A 198 -15.18 19.67 -21.85
C THR A 198 -15.51 21.03 -22.46
N LEU A 199 -15.52 22.10 -21.66
CA LEU A 199 -15.81 23.46 -22.12
C LEU A 199 -14.83 23.90 -23.23
N SER A 200 -15.39 24.36 -24.35
CA SER A 200 -14.66 24.88 -25.51
C SER A 200 -14.79 26.41 -25.67
N SER A 201 -15.28 27.10 -24.63
CA SER A 201 -15.36 28.56 -24.68
C SER A 201 -13.94 29.15 -24.66
N PRO A 202 -13.66 30.25 -25.38
CA PRO A 202 -12.34 30.87 -25.39
C PRO A 202 -11.85 31.27 -23.99
N ALA A 203 -12.77 31.58 -23.07
CA ALA A 203 -12.44 31.86 -21.68
C ALA A 203 -11.94 30.61 -20.93
N ALA A 204 -12.63 29.48 -21.11
CA ALA A 204 -12.22 28.22 -20.49
C ALA A 204 -10.89 27.74 -21.05
N GLU A 205 -10.69 27.78 -22.38
CA GLU A 205 -9.44 27.33 -23.01
C GLU A 205 -8.22 28.14 -22.54
N ARG A 206 -8.35 29.45 -22.31
CA ARG A 206 -7.26 30.28 -21.78
C ARG A 206 -6.85 29.93 -20.35
N MET A 207 -7.76 29.36 -19.56
CA MET A 207 -7.53 29.04 -18.15
C MET A 207 -7.21 27.56 -17.93
N SER A 208 -7.08 26.78 -19.00
CA SER A 208 -7.05 25.32 -18.93
C SER A 208 -5.96 24.73 -19.81
N ILE A 209 -5.54 23.52 -19.47
CA ILE A 209 -4.54 22.76 -20.21
C ILE A 209 -5.26 21.58 -20.87
N ARG A 210 -5.09 21.44 -22.18
CA ARG A 210 -5.71 20.36 -22.96
C ARG A 210 -5.02 19.03 -22.64
N VAL A 211 -5.75 18.03 -22.15
CA VAL A 211 -5.23 16.67 -21.89
C VAL A 211 -5.34 15.81 -23.15
N LEU A 212 -6.54 15.76 -23.72
CA LEU A 212 -6.84 15.10 -25.00
C LEU A 212 -7.89 15.93 -25.76
N GLU A 213 -8.21 15.53 -26.99
CA GLU A 213 -9.21 16.25 -27.78
C GLU A 213 -10.55 16.32 -27.04
N GLY A 214 -11.04 17.53 -26.78
CA GLY A 214 -12.29 17.77 -26.04
C GLY A 214 -12.21 17.60 -24.53
N ILE A 215 -11.05 17.26 -23.94
CA ILE A 215 -10.89 17.15 -22.47
C ILE A 215 -9.74 18.02 -22.00
N PHE A 216 -10.05 18.90 -21.05
CA PHE A 216 -9.14 19.86 -20.47
C PHE A 216 -9.11 19.68 -18.96
N TYR A 217 -8.03 20.14 -18.33
CA TYR A 217 -7.98 20.32 -16.89
C TYR A 217 -7.64 21.76 -16.51
N THR A 218 -8.15 22.19 -15.37
CA THR A 218 -7.86 23.49 -14.77
C THR A 218 -7.81 23.37 -13.25
N SER A 219 -7.36 24.42 -12.54
CA SER A 219 -7.42 24.45 -11.08
C SER A 219 -8.86 24.71 -10.60
N LEU A 220 -9.16 24.33 -9.36
CA LEU A 220 -10.46 24.63 -8.77
C LEU A 220 -10.78 26.13 -8.75
N ASP A 221 -9.79 26.99 -8.51
CA ASP A 221 -9.99 28.44 -8.49
C ASP A 221 -10.37 28.99 -9.87
N CYS A 222 -9.73 28.48 -10.92
CA CYS A 222 -10.11 28.80 -12.30
C CYS A 222 -11.53 28.31 -12.63
N ALA A 223 -11.88 27.09 -12.24
CA ALA A 223 -13.24 26.56 -12.42
C ALA A 223 -14.28 27.40 -11.68
N ARG A 224 -14.00 27.80 -10.42
CA ARG A 224 -14.87 28.69 -9.63
C ARG A 224 -15.00 30.07 -10.27
N ALA A 225 -13.94 30.62 -10.85
CA ALA A 225 -13.99 31.89 -11.56
C ALA A 225 -14.91 31.81 -12.80
N LEU A 226 -14.83 30.73 -13.58
CA LEU A 226 -15.73 30.51 -14.73
C LEU A 226 -17.19 30.40 -14.29
N VAL A 227 -17.46 29.70 -13.17
CA VAL A 227 -18.81 29.59 -12.60
C VAL A 227 -19.32 30.93 -12.06
N ALA A 228 -18.49 31.69 -11.35
CA ALA A 228 -18.85 32.99 -10.81
C ALA A 228 -19.16 34.03 -11.91
N GLN A 229 -18.53 33.89 -13.08
CA GLN A 229 -18.78 34.72 -14.25
C GLN A 229 -20.01 34.28 -15.07
N GLY A 230 -20.68 33.18 -14.68
CA GLY A 230 -21.82 32.62 -15.43
C GLY A 230 -21.42 31.98 -16.76
N LEU A 231 -20.13 31.69 -16.96
CA LEU A 231 -19.60 31.07 -18.19
C LEU A 231 -19.64 29.54 -18.15
N ALA A 232 -19.85 28.97 -16.96
CA ALA A 232 -19.99 27.55 -16.73
C ALA A 232 -20.87 27.29 -15.49
N SER A 233 -21.33 26.07 -15.35
CA SER A 233 -21.98 25.53 -14.16
C SER A 233 -21.02 24.60 -13.42
N LYS A 234 -21.26 24.35 -12.12
CA LYS A 234 -20.45 23.37 -11.35
C LYS A 234 -20.53 21.97 -11.94
N SER A 235 -21.66 21.62 -12.57
CA SER A 235 -21.87 20.33 -13.23
C SER A 235 -21.02 20.13 -14.49
N ASP A 236 -20.43 21.20 -15.04
CA ASP A 236 -19.53 21.10 -16.20
C ASP A 236 -18.12 20.61 -15.82
N PHE A 237 -17.86 20.45 -14.51
CA PHE A 237 -16.57 20.07 -13.98
C PHE A 237 -16.64 18.77 -13.17
N TRP A 238 -15.64 17.91 -13.37
CA TRP A 238 -15.30 16.82 -12.44
C TRP A 238 -14.12 17.28 -11.59
N ALA A 239 -14.36 17.57 -10.31
CA ALA A 239 -13.32 18.01 -9.39
C ALA A 239 -12.65 16.83 -8.67
N PHE A 240 -11.34 16.87 -8.56
CA PHE A 240 -10.49 15.85 -7.97
C PHE A 240 -9.63 16.47 -6.86
N VAL A 241 -9.45 15.77 -5.75
CA VAL A 241 -8.47 16.11 -4.71
C VAL A 241 -7.29 15.14 -4.79
N GLY A 242 -6.09 15.70 -4.85
CA GLY A 242 -4.85 14.95 -5.02
C GLY A 242 -4.66 14.41 -6.43
N TYR A 243 -3.51 13.80 -6.65
CA TYR A 243 -3.13 13.18 -7.91
C TYR A 243 -2.18 11.99 -7.69
N ALA A 244 -2.05 11.12 -8.68
CA ALA A 244 -1.07 10.04 -8.71
C ALA A 244 0.21 10.55 -9.39
N GLY A 245 1.36 10.36 -8.73
CA GLY A 245 2.64 10.90 -9.16
C GLY A 245 3.71 9.83 -9.33
N TRP A 246 4.47 9.92 -10.42
CA TRP A 246 5.64 9.08 -10.65
C TRP A 246 6.87 9.95 -10.89
N GLY A 247 7.96 9.66 -10.17
CA GLY A 247 9.25 10.28 -10.40
C GLY A 247 9.87 9.89 -11.74
N PRO A 248 11.05 10.47 -12.08
CA PRO A 248 11.72 10.20 -13.35
C PRO A 248 11.93 8.70 -13.57
N GLY A 249 11.44 8.17 -14.69
CA GLY A 249 11.57 6.75 -15.06
C GLY A 249 10.70 5.75 -14.27
N GLN A 250 10.12 6.14 -13.13
CA GLN A 250 9.44 5.22 -12.23
C GLN A 250 8.24 4.49 -12.89
N LEU A 251 7.40 5.20 -13.65
CA LEU A 251 6.25 4.58 -14.32
C LEU A 251 6.71 3.56 -15.38
N GLN A 252 7.80 3.85 -16.10
CA GLN A 252 8.37 2.92 -17.07
C GLN A 252 8.89 1.67 -16.37
N ASP A 253 9.62 1.83 -15.26
CA ASP A 253 10.11 0.70 -14.45
C ASP A 253 8.97 -0.15 -13.89
N GLU A 254 7.83 0.44 -13.54
CA GLU A 254 6.64 -0.28 -13.07
C GLU A 254 5.90 -1.03 -14.18
N LEU A 255 5.94 -0.52 -15.42
CA LEU A 255 5.40 -1.17 -16.62
C LEU A 255 6.29 -2.31 -17.12
N ASP A 256 7.61 -2.14 -17.04
CA ASP A 256 8.60 -3.10 -17.59
C ASP A 256 9.01 -4.19 -16.60
N ARG A 257 8.33 -4.31 -15.45
CA ARG A 257 8.71 -5.29 -14.42
C ARG A 257 8.68 -6.73 -14.95
N PRO A 258 9.81 -7.48 -14.87
CA PRO A 258 9.89 -8.85 -15.38
C PRO A 258 8.92 -9.83 -14.70
N THR A 259 8.56 -9.54 -13.45
CA THR A 259 7.67 -10.36 -12.61
C THR A 259 6.19 -10.08 -12.85
N GLY A 260 5.86 -9.24 -13.83
CA GLY A 260 4.52 -8.80 -14.16
C GLY A 260 4.31 -7.31 -13.84
N SER A 261 3.73 -6.59 -14.79
CA SER A 261 3.39 -5.17 -14.62
C SER A 261 2.24 -4.98 -13.64
N SER A 262 2.37 -3.98 -12.76
CA SER A 262 1.26 -3.52 -11.89
C SER A 262 0.24 -2.66 -12.66
N TRP A 263 0.57 -2.31 -13.90
CA TRP A 263 -0.18 -1.37 -14.73
C TRP A 263 -0.37 -1.89 -16.14
N ARG A 264 -1.47 -1.51 -16.76
CA ARG A 264 -1.71 -1.68 -18.19
C ARG A 264 -1.92 -0.31 -18.78
N LEU A 265 -1.11 0.05 -19.77
CA LEU A 265 -1.17 1.36 -20.40
C LEU A 265 -2.00 1.29 -21.67
N VAL A 266 -2.96 2.21 -21.80
CA VAL A 266 -4.01 2.15 -22.80
C VAL A 266 -4.15 3.52 -23.44
N SER A 267 -4.19 3.53 -24.77
CA SER A 267 -4.60 4.71 -25.52
C SER A 267 -6.10 4.58 -25.81
N ALA A 268 -6.85 5.65 -25.56
CA ALA A 268 -8.30 5.67 -25.73
C ALA A 268 -8.78 7.00 -26.33
N ASP A 269 -9.86 6.91 -27.09
CA ASP A 269 -10.62 8.08 -27.56
C ASP A 269 -11.26 8.86 -26.40
N SER A 270 -11.39 10.18 -26.55
CA SER A 270 -12.01 11.04 -25.53
C SER A 270 -13.44 10.65 -25.21
N GLY A 271 -14.20 10.18 -26.20
CA GLY A 271 -15.57 9.71 -26.00
C GLY A 271 -15.66 8.51 -25.06
N VAL A 272 -14.67 7.62 -25.03
CA VAL A 272 -14.65 6.47 -24.11
C VAL A 272 -14.57 6.96 -22.66
N LEU A 273 -13.64 7.88 -22.38
CA LEU A 273 -13.47 8.45 -21.05
C LEU A 273 -14.66 9.31 -20.63
N LEU A 274 -15.16 10.17 -21.51
CA LEU A 274 -16.29 11.04 -21.22
C LEU A 274 -17.57 10.26 -20.92
N ARG A 275 -17.86 9.18 -21.67
CA ARG A 275 -19.01 8.32 -21.36
C ARG A 275 -18.94 7.75 -19.96
N GLU A 276 -17.75 7.33 -19.53
CA GLU A 276 -17.54 6.77 -18.20
C GLU A 276 -17.68 7.85 -17.11
N LEU A 277 -17.09 9.03 -17.30
CA LEU A 277 -17.22 10.17 -16.37
C LEU A 277 -18.67 10.66 -16.24
N ILE A 278 -19.41 10.72 -17.35
CA ILE A 278 -20.84 11.08 -17.38
C ILE A 278 -21.67 9.98 -16.71
N GLY A 279 -21.39 8.72 -16.99
CA GLY A 279 -22.08 7.57 -16.38
C GLY A 279 -21.93 7.57 -14.86
N GLN A 280 -20.72 7.79 -14.36
CA GLN A 280 -20.46 7.93 -12.92
C GLN A 280 -21.19 9.11 -12.29
N ARG A 281 -21.25 10.27 -12.99
CA ARG A 281 -22.01 11.43 -12.50
C ARG A 281 -23.51 11.13 -12.42
N ARG A 282 -24.09 10.50 -13.45
CA ARG A 282 -25.50 10.11 -13.46
C ARG A 282 -25.84 9.13 -12.35
N ALA A 283 -25.00 8.12 -12.14
CA ALA A 283 -25.15 7.17 -11.03
C ALA A 283 -25.08 7.87 -9.66
N ALA A 284 -24.18 8.86 -9.53
CA ALA A 284 -24.07 9.67 -8.31
C ALA A 284 -25.31 10.54 -8.05
N ASP A 285 -25.89 11.14 -9.08
CA ASP A 285 -27.10 11.94 -8.96
C ASP A 285 -28.32 11.06 -8.67
N ALA A 286 -28.40 9.88 -9.29
CA ALA A 286 -29.45 8.90 -9.03
C ALA A 286 -29.39 8.33 -7.60
N ALA A 287 -28.20 8.02 -7.07
CA ALA A 287 -28.04 7.53 -5.70
C ALA A 287 -28.36 8.58 -4.61
N GLY A 288 -28.43 9.87 -4.98
CA GLY A 288 -28.93 10.94 -4.10
C GLY A 288 -30.46 11.09 -4.10
N ALA A 289 -31.15 10.46 -5.04
CA ALA A 289 -32.60 10.36 -5.10
C ALA A 289 -33.04 8.99 -4.57
N ALA A 290 -34.05 8.93 -3.72
CA ALA A 290 -34.37 7.75 -2.91
C ALA A 290 -34.94 6.52 -3.65
N ASP A 291 -34.88 6.45 -4.98
CA ASP A 291 -35.53 5.41 -5.79
C ASP A 291 -34.50 4.66 -6.66
N ALA A 292 -34.06 3.49 -6.19
CA ALA A 292 -32.97 2.69 -6.77
C ALA A 292 -33.43 1.48 -7.62
N ASP A 293 -34.55 1.59 -8.34
CA ASP A 293 -35.14 0.50 -9.14
C ASP A 293 -35.03 0.73 -10.65
N ALA A 294 -33.83 1.01 -11.17
CA ALA A 294 -33.57 1.08 -12.61
C ALA A 294 -32.53 0.03 -13.05
N ASP A 295 -32.97 -0.89 -13.91
CA ASP A 295 -32.15 -1.91 -14.56
C ASP A 295 -31.04 -1.24 -15.39
N GLY A 296 -29.77 -1.46 -15.01
CA GLY A 296 -28.60 -0.83 -15.61
C GLY A 296 -27.93 0.27 -14.77
N ALA A 297 -28.41 0.53 -13.55
CA ALA A 297 -27.72 1.41 -12.61
C ALA A 297 -26.31 0.86 -12.31
N VAL A 298 -25.28 1.67 -12.58
CA VAL A 298 -23.95 1.43 -12.01
C VAL A 298 -24.14 1.52 -10.51
N ASP A 299 -23.94 0.41 -9.80
CA ASP A 299 -23.98 0.38 -8.34
C ASP A 299 -23.07 1.49 -7.82
N ALA A 300 -23.68 2.57 -7.30
CA ALA A 300 -22.97 3.75 -6.84
C ALA A 300 -22.03 3.42 -5.67
N ASP A 301 -22.14 2.19 -5.14
CA ASP A 301 -21.29 1.63 -4.10
C ASP A 301 -20.14 0.73 -4.59
N ASP A 302 -19.98 0.49 -5.90
CA ASP A 302 -18.97 -0.47 -6.37
C ASP A 302 -17.52 0.04 -6.31
N CYS A 303 -17.25 1.15 -5.60
CA CYS A 303 -15.90 1.68 -5.36
C CYS A 303 -15.06 1.94 -6.64
N GLY A 304 -15.71 2.01 -7.81
CA GLY A 304 -15.07 2.12 -9.12
C GLY A 304 -14.66 0.80 -9.79
N ILE A 305 -14.93 -0.36 -9.18
CA ILE A 305 -14.57 -1.69 -9.71
C ILE A 305 -15.24 -1.91 -11.07
N GLY A 306 -16.51 -1.58 -11.20
CA GLY A 306 -17.29 -1.72 -12.42
C GLY A 306 -16.76 -0.88 -13.58
N THR A 307 -16.33 0.35 -13.30
CA THR A 307 -15.64 1.23 -14.27
C THR A 307 -14.38 0.56 -14.81
N TRP A 308 -13.53 0.07 -13.91
CA TRP A 308 -12.30 -0.64 -14.28
C TRP A 308 -12.61 -1.91 -15.07
N ALA A 309 -13.63 -2.67 -14.68
CA ALA A 309 -14.04 -3.90 -15.37
C ALA A 309 -14.55 -3.62 -16.79
N ARG A 310 -15.36 -2.58 -16.99
CA ARG A 310 -15.86 -2.16 -18.31
C ARG A 310 -14.70 -1.77 -19.23
N LEU A 311 -13.77 -0.94 -18.76
CA LEU A 311 -12.63 -0.51 -19.57
C LEU A 311 -11.68 -1.68 -19.92
N ASN A 312 -11.42 -2.59 -18.97
CA ASN A 312 -10.62 -3.78 -19.26
C ASN A 312 -11.30 -4.74 -20.26
N ARG A 313 -12.62 -4.91 -20.18
CA ARG A 313 -13.39 -5.65 -21.19
C ARG A 313 -13.35 -4.95 -22.55
N GLY A 314 -13.42 -3.61 -22.56
CA GLY A 314 -13.39 -2.78 -23.74
C GLY A 314 -12.10 -2.87 -24.58
N ILE A 315 -10.99 -3.38 -24.03
CA ILE A 315 -9.74 -3.62 -24.76
C ILE A 315 -9.67 -5.07 -25.33
N GLY A 316 -10.60 -5.96 -24.95
CA GLY A 316 -10.59 -7.36 -25.39
C GLY A 316 -9.50 -8.23 -24.72
N LEU A 317 -8.82 -7.72 -23.69
CA LEU A 317 -7.71 -8.38 -23.00
C LEU A 317 -8.02 -8.74 -21.55
N GLY A 318 -9.13 -8.24 -21.01
CA GLY A 318 -9.41 -8.30 -19.57
C GLY A 318 -10.48 -9.27 -19.12
N SER A 319 -11.23 -9.99 -19.99
CA SER A 319 -12.37 -10.80 -19.51
C SER A 319 -11.96 -11.84 -18.47
N LYS A 320 -10.95 -12.67 -18.77
CA LYS A 320 -10.41 -13.65 -17.82
C LYS A 320 -9.89 -13.01 -16.53
N GLU A 321 -9.20 -11.87 -16.63
CA GLU A 321 -8.64 -11.16 -15.47
C GLU A 321 -9.76 -10.54 -14.60
N VAL A 322 -10.70 -9.85 -15.24
CA VAL A 322 -11.88 -9.25 -14.61
C VAL A 322 -12.71 -10.32 -13.92
N ASP A 323 -13.00 -11.42 -14.61
CA ASP A 323 -13.86 -12.48 -14.09
C ASP A 323 -13.17 -13.28 -12.97
N SER A 324 -11.86 -13.53 -13.07
CA SER A 324 -11.11 -14.23 -12.01
C SER A 324 -10.80 -13.37 -10.78
N SER A 325 -10.80 -12.05 -10.90
CA SER A 325 -10.57 -11.12 -9.79
C SER A 325 -11.85 -10.55 -9.19
N ALA A 326 -13.02 -10.85 -9.75
CA ALA A 326 -14.31 -10.31 -9.32
C ALA A 326 -14.69 -10.81 -7.92
N GLY A 327 -15.02 -9.88 -7.02
CA GLY A 327 -15.46 -10.21 -5.65
C GLY A 327 -14.37 -10.82 -4.77
N GLY A 328 -13.12 -10.86 -5.26
CA GLY A 328 -12.00 -11.47 -4.57
C GLY A 328 -11.49 -10.65 -3.38
N PHE A 329 -10.44 -11.15 -2.74
CA PHE A 329 -9.80 -10.51 -1.60
C PHE A 329 -9.39 -9.05 -1.86
N SER A 330 -8.86 -8.74 -3.06
CA SER A 330 -8.48 -7.37 -3.44
C SER A 330 -9.67 -6.41 -3.46
N ASP A 331 -10.85 -6.87 -3.91
CA ASP A 331 -12.07 -6.06 -3.91
C ASP A 331 -12.55 -5.79 -2.48
N ARG A 332 -12.47 -6.78 -1.59
CA ARG A 332 -12.81 -6.60 -0.17
C ARG A 332 -11.87 -5.60 0.50
N MET A 333 -10.56 -5.68 0.23
CA MET A 333 -9.56 -4.73 0.73
C MET A 333 -9.79 -3.31 0.20
N LEU A 334 -10.10 -3.16 -1.09
CA LEU A 334 -10.44 -1.86 -1.68
C LEU A 334 -11.71 -1.27 -1.05
N ARG A 335 -12.78 -2.06 -0.91
CA ARG A 335 -14.03 -1.61 -0.29
C ARG A 335 -13.81 -1.15 1.14
N GLU A 336 -13.03 -1.90 1.93
CA GLU A 336 -12.69 -1.50 3.29
C GLU A 336 -11.85 -0.21 3.31
N TRP A 337 -10.89 -0.06 2.38
CA TRP A 337 -10.14 1.19 2.24
C TRP A 337 -11.04 2.38 1.90
N VAL A 338 -11.97 2.23 0.96
CA VAL A 338 -12.94 3.28 0.59
C VAL A 338 -13.86 3.62 1.76
N ARG A 339 -14.37 2.61 2.47
CA ARG A 339 -15.21 2.81 3.66
C ARG A 339 -14.49 3.63 4.73
N VAL A 340 -13.22 3.34 4.99
CA VAL A 340 -12.43 3.99 6.04
C VAL A 340 -11.93 5.38 5.63
N ASN A 341 -11.45 5.54 4.40
CA ASN A 341 -10.70 6.74 4.00
C ASN A 341 -11.52 7.73 3.17
N LEU A 342 -12.49 7.25 2.38
CA LEU A 342 -13.30 8.11 1.52
C LEU A 342 -14.70 8.34 2.08
N ARG A 343 -15.28 7.37 2.79
CA ARG A 343 -16.63 7.47 3.36
C ARG A 343 -16.63 7.39 4.88
N PRO A 344 -15.90 8.27 5.59
CA PRO A 344 -16.00 8.28 7.04
C PRO A 344 -17.48 8.50 7.38
N LEU A 345 -18.07 7.56 8.13
CA LEU A 345 -19.37 7.77 8.74
C LEU A 345 -19.32 9.11 9.46
N ALA A 346 -20.38 9.92 9.35
CA ALA A 346 -20.57 11.05 10.27
C ALA A 346 -20.31 10.53 11.68
N PRO A 347 -19.56 11.25 12.54
CA PRO A 347 -18.98 10.72 13.77
C PRO A 347 -20.05 10.10 14.67
N THR A 348 -20.32 8.80 14.49
CA THR A 348 -21.28 8.00 15.26
C THR A 348 -20.62 6.83 15.95
N SER A 349 -19.29 6.81 15.96
CA SER A 349 -18.51 6.12 16.99
C SER A 349 -17.26 6.96 17.26
N ALA A 350 -16.97 7.20 18.54
CA ALA A 350 -15.89 8.05 19.02
C ALA A 350 -14.48 7.60 18.59
N LEU A 351 -14.35 6.47 17.87
CA LEU A 351 -13.09 5.82 17.54
C LEU A 351 -12.48 6.25 16.20
N THR A 352 -13.28 6.62 15.20
CA THR A 352 -12.77 6.94 13.85
C THR A 352 -12.57 8.44 13.60
N ALA A 353 -13.36 9.31 14.25
CA ALA A 353 -13.21 10.75 14.12
C ALA A 353 -11.96 11.30 14.85
N TRP A 354 -11.47 10.56 15.85
CA TRP A 354 -10.27 10.94 16.59
C TRP A 354 -8.96 10.53 15.89
N THR A 355 -8.95 9.45 15.11
CA THR A 355 -7.72 8.82 14.59
C THR A 355 -6.99 9.64 13.52
N VAL A 356 -7.71 10.34 12.64
CA VAL A 356 -7.08 11.11 11.55
C VAL A 356 -6.79 12.56 11.95
N ALA A 357 -7.66 13.20 12.74
CA ALA A 357 -7.50 14.60 13.15
C ALA A 357 -6.60 14.78 14.39
N ALA A 358 -6.58 13.82 15.34
CA ALA A 358 -5.82 14.01 16.58
C ALA A 358 -4.32 13.68 16.47
N VAL A 359 -3.94 12.84 15.50
CA VAL A 359 -2.52 12.56 15.21
C VAL A 359 -1.82 13.80 14.61
N ALA A 360 -2.57 14.66 13.91
CA ALA A 360 -2.02 15.84 13.24
C ALA A 360 -2.08 17.14 14.08
N SER A 361 -2.89 17.25 15.14
CA SER A 361 -3.24 18.59 15.66
C SER A 361 -3.41 18.78 17.17
N THR A 362 -2.97 17.87 18.04
CA THR A 362 -3.05 18.13 19.51
C THR A 362 -1.67 18.32 20.15
N PRO A 363 -1.22 19.56 20.41
CA PRO A 363 -0.13 19.82 21.33
C PRO A 363 -0.64 19.64 22.76
N GLY A 364 -0.05 18.70 23.50
CA GLY A 364 0.09 18.80 24.96
C GLY A 364 -1.19 18.82 25.83
N GLY A 365 -2.30 18.21 25.40
CA GLY A 365 -3.44 17.96 26.28
C GLY A 365 -3.17 16.79 27.22
N ALA A 366 -3.17 17.03 28.53
CA ALA A 366 -2.88 16.04 29.57
C ALA A 366 -3.89 14.88 29.56
N LEU A 367 -3.55 13.79 28.85
CA LEU A 367 -4.16 12.48 29.04
C LEU A 367 -3.82 11.99 30.45
N SER A 368 -4.83 11.88 31.30
CA SER A 368 -4.71 11.29 32.63
C SER A 368 -4.24 9.82 32.52
N ALA A 369 -2.96 9.61 32.82
CA ALA A 369 -2.37 8.48 33.57
C ALA A 369 -2.61 7.01 33.12
N VAL A 370 -2.76 6.69 31.83
CA VAL A 370 -2.45 5.32 31.38
C VAL A 370 -0.94 5.22 31.19
N SER A 371 -0.20 4.85 32.23
CA SER A 371 1.23 4.55 32.11
C SER A 371 1.40 3.05 31.86
N VAL A 372 1.96 2.70 30.70
CA VAL A 372 2.23 1.30 30.36
C VAL A 372 3.55 0.87 31.00
N ARG A 373 3.51 -0.15 31.85
CA ARG A 373 4.73 -0.66 32.51
C ARG A 373 5.51 -1.57 31.56
N VAL A 374 6.84 -1.55 31.68
CA VAL A 374 7.70 -2.56 31.04
C VAL A 374 7.31 -3.95 31.54
N GLY A 375 7.27 -4.94 30.65
CA GLY A 375 6.81 -6.29 30.95
C GLY A 375 5.30 -6.50 30.77
N THR A 376 4.53 -5.43 30.51
CA THR A 376 3.10 -5.58 30.19
C THR A 376 2.95 -6.32 28.86
N VAL A 377 2.05 -7.30 28.81
CA VAL A 377 1.64 -7.95 27.55
C VAL A 377 0.32 -7.34 27.10
N LEU A 378 0.27 -6.90 25.85
CA LEU A 378 -0.89 -6.34 25.20
C LEU A 378 -1.42 -7.33 24.17
N ARG A 379 -2.74 -7.46 24.08
CA ARG A 379 -3.40 -8.07 22.93
C ARG A 379 -3.99 -6.97 22.05
N SER A 380 -3.81 -7.08 20.74
CA SER A 380 -4.56 -6.25 19.79
C SER A 380 -6.06 -6.54 19.89
N ALA A 381 -6.90 -5.56 19.62
CA ALA A 381 -8.33 -5.78 19.39
C ALA A 381 -8.57 -6.39 18.01
N PRO A 382 -9.63 -7.22 17.85
CA PRO A 382 -10.08 -7.63 16.52
C PRO A 382 -10.67 -6.42 15.78
N CYS A 383 -10.61 -6.43 14.44
CA CYS A 383 -11.29 -5.46 13.57
C CYS A 383 -10.82 -3.99 13.64
N VAL A 384 -9.60 -3.72 14.05
CA VAL A 384 -9.02 -2.39 13.87
C VAL A 384 -8.72 -2.18 12.39
N ALA A 385 -9.36 -1.21 11.75
CA ALA A 385 -9.19 -0.93 10.31
C ALA A 385 -7.72 -0.73 9.91
N GLU A 386 -6.92 -0.08 10.77
CA GLU A 386 -5.48 0.07 10.58
C GLU A 386 -4.77 -1.30 10.51
N PHE A 387 -5.14 -2.23 11.38
CA PHE A 387 -4.58 -3.57 11.37
C PHE A 387 -5.05 -4.36 10.15
N THR A 388 -6.21 -4.08 9.56
CA THR A 388 -6.61 -4.68 8.28
C THR A 388 -5.84 -4.08 7.10
N LEU A 389 -5.68 -2.75 7.05
CA LEU A 389 -5.28 -2.03 5.82
C LEU A 389 -3.77 -1.71 5.73
N SER A 390 -3.09 -1.40 6.83
CA SER A 390 -1.70 -0.88 6.81
C SER A 390 -0.74 -1.59 7.77
N ALA A 391 -1.28 -2.27 8.79
CA ALA A 391 -0.53 -2.98 9.81
C ALA A 391 -1.06 -4.41 10.04
N GLN A 392 -1.18 -5.20 8.97
CA GLN A 392 -1.69 -6.59 8.99
C GLN A 392 -1.06 -7.46 10.07
N PHE A 393 0.25 -7.32 10.25
CA PHE A 393 1.01 -8.04 11.27
C PHE A 393 0.56 -7.78 12.73
N MET A 394 -0.17 -6.69 12.99
CA MET A 394 -0.75 -6.36 14.30
C MET A 394 -2.09 -7.02 14.57
N HIS A 395 -2.83 -7.46 13.55
CA HIS A 395 -4.12 -8.11 13.73
C HIS A 395 -3.96 -9.43 14.49
N LYS A 396 -4.59 -9.58 15.67
CA LYS A 396 -4.36 -10.73 16.58
C LYS A 396 -2.90 -10.89 17.03
N ALA A 397 -2.16 -9.80 17.21
CA ALA A 397 -0.83 -9.79 17.81
C ALA A 397 -0.87 -9.83 19.34
N LEU A 398 0.09 -10.54 19.94
CA LEU A 398 0.49 -10.45 21.35
C LEU A 398 1.80 -9.68 21.45
N VAL A 399 1.79 -8.53 22.11
CA VAL A 399 2.92 -7.60 22.18
C VAL A 399 3.45 -7.53 23.62
N LEU A 400 4.73 -7.83 23.83
CA LEU A 400 5.42 -7.58 25.09
C LEU A 400 6.11 -6.22 25.07
N VAL A 401 5.80 -5.36 26.04
CA VAL A 401 6.41 -4.04 26.17
C VAL A 401 7.81 -4.15 26.75
N LEU A 402 8.83 -3.79 25.97
CA LEU A 402 10.24 -3.86 26.34
C LEU A 402 10.73 -2.56 26.99
N ARG A 403 10.17 -1.43 26.57
CA ARG A 403 10.49 -0.10 27.08
C ARG A 403 9.25 0.78 26.96
N SER A 404 8.95 1.56 27.99
CA SER A 404 7.98 2.65 27.90
C SER A 404 8.57 3.87 28.62
N GLY A 405 8.33 5.05 28.07
CA GLY A 405 8.84 6.31 28.61
C GLY A 405 8.38 7.52 27.83
N ARG A 406 8.81 8.71 28.25
CA ARG A 406 8.39 10.00 27.67
C ARG A 406 8.74 10.17 26.20
N SER A 407 9.80 9.52 25.74
CA SER A 407 10.25 9.55 24.34
C SER A 407 9.49 8.58 23.42
N GLY A 408 8.62 7.74 23.98
CA GLY A 408 7.91 6.67 23.25
C GLY A 408 8.12 5.29 23.86
N SER A 409 7.42 4.32 23.29
CA SER A 409 7.35 2.94 23.76
C SER A 409 7.92 2.00 22.70
N VAL A 410 8.48 0.88 23.15
CA VAL A 410 9.04 -0.18 22.29
C VAL A 410 8.56 -1.52 22.82
N GLY A 411 8.13 -2.37 21.91
CA GLY A 411 7.61 -3.69 22.21
C GLY A 411 8.06 -4.71 21.16
N VAL A 412 7.72 -5.96 21.43
CA VAL A 412 8.04 -7.09 20.57
C VAL A 412 6.81 -7.97 20.41
N ILE A 413 6.49 -8.34 19.17
CA ILE A 413 5.41 -9.28 18.87
C ILE A 413 5.90 -10.71 19.14
N LEU A 414 5.10 -11.48 19.87
CA LEU A 414 5.48 -12.80 20.37
C LEU A 414 4.90 -13.98 19.57
N ASN A 415 3.96 -13.74 18.66
CA ASN A 415 3.20 -14.80 18.00
C ASN A 415 3.29 -14.74 16.46
N ARG A 416 4.39 -14.21 15.90
CA ARG A 416 4.61 -14.19 14.45
C ARG A 416 5.83 -15.02 14.09
N ILE A 417 5.62 -16.17 13.47
CA ILE A 417 6.69 -17.08 13.09
C ILE A 417 7.15 -16.70 11.69
N SER A 418 8.46 -16.60 11.47
CA SER A 418 9.03 -16.45 10.12
C SER A 418 9.70 -17.74 9.65
N GLY A 419 9.93 -17.86 8.34
CA GLY A 419 10.71 -18.94 7.72
C GLY A 419 12.19 -18.91 8.09
N ALA A 420 12.69 -17.80 8.65
CA ALA A 420 14.05 -17.69 9.13
C ALA A 420 14.28 -18.56 10.38
N HIS A 421 15.48 -19.13 10.49
CA HIS A 421 15.85 -19.99 11.60
C HIS A 421 17.28 -19.70 12.11
N VAL A 422 17.49 -19.91 13.40
CA VAL A 422 18.82 -19.94 14.02
C VAL A 422 19.20 -21.38 14.29
N MET A 423 20.41 -21.75 13.87
CA MET A 423 21.01 -23.04 14.20
C MET A 423 21.84 -22.89 15.47
N PHE A 424 21.76 -23.88 16.37
CA PHE A 424 22.56 -23.95 17.58
C PHE A 424 23.67 -24.99 17.39
N PRO A 425 24.92 -24.57 17.07
CA PRO A 425 25.96 -25.50 16.65
C PRO A 425 26.26 -26.58 17.69
N ALA A 426 26.23 -26.22 18.97
CA ALA A 426 26.49 -27.16 20.08
C ALA A 426 25.45 -28.30 20.20
N SER A 427 24.26 -28.14 19.63
CA SER A 427 23.16 -29.13 19.72
C SER A 427 22.69 -29.66 18.37
N GLY A 428 23.08 -29.02 17.25
CA GLY A 428 22.56 -29.30 15.92
C GLY A 428 21.08 -28.91 15.70
N ARG A 429 20.37 -28.42 16.73
CA ARG A 429 18.97 -28.04 16.64
C ARG A 429 18.78 -26.67 15.98
N LYS A 430 17.62 -26.49 15.35
CA LYS A 430 17.16 -25.23 14.78
C LYS A 430 16.01 -24.66 15.61
N ARG A 431 15.85 -23.34 15.61
CA ARG A 431 14.67 -22.63 16.14
C ARG A 431 14.25 -21.57 15.12
N HIS A 432 12.95 -21.42 14.90
CA HIS A 432 12.42 -20.32 14.11
C HIS A 432 12.69 -18.98 14.77
N VAL A 433 12.93 -17.97 13.94
CA VAL A 433 13.00 -16.57 14.35
C VAL A 433 11.59 -15.99 14.27
N LEU A 434 11.14 -15.37 15.34
CA LEU A 434 9.88 -14.66 15.35
C LEU A 434 10.04 -13.25 14.75
N PHE A 435 8.99 -12.75 14.12
CA PHE A 435 8.90 -11.36 13.69
C PHE A 435 8.38 -10.50 14.85
N GLY A 436 9.23 -9.62 15.38
CA GLY A 436 8.94 -8.77 16.53
C GLY A 436 8.36 -7.39 16.18
N GLY A 437 8.46 -6.97 14.92
CA GLY A 437 7.93 -5.70 14.42
C GLY A 437 8.78 -5.10 13.30
N LYS A 438 8.33 -3.97 12.73
CA LYS A 438 8.91 -3.33 11.53
C LYS A 438 10.28 -2.68 11.75
N LEU A 439 10.64 -2.31 12.97
CA LEU A 439 11.91 -1.65 13.26
C LEU A 439 13.04 -2.68 13.30
N ALA A 440 13.90 -2.69 12.28
CA ALA A 440 15.07 -3.56 12.26
C ALA A 440 16.01 -3.24 13.44
N LEU A 441 16.55 -4.28 14.04
CA LEU A 441 17.61 -4.16 15.03
C LEU A 441 18.93 -3.81 14.34
N ARG A 442 19.83 -3.09 15.04
CA ARG A 442 21.16 -2.76 14.51
C ARG A 442 21.89 -4.04 14.09
N ASP A 443 22.58 -3.99 12.95
CA ASP A 443 23.33 -5.11 12.38
C ASP A 443 22.51 -6.40 12.19
N SER A 444 21.19 -6.26 11.98
CA SER A 444 20.24 -7.38 11.90
C SER A 444 20.26 -8.29 13.13
N ALA A 445 20.62 -7.73 14.28
CA ALA A 445 20.73 -8.49 15.53
C ALA A 445 19.41 -9.19 15.90
N ILE A 446 19.55 -10.30 16.62
CA ILE A 446 18.43 -11.09 17.14
C ILE A 446 18.27 -10.74 18.61
N LEU A 447 17.03 -10.47 19.03
CA LEU A 447 16.64 -10.38 20.42
C LEU A 447 16.45 -11.80 20.98
N TRP A 448 17.21 -12.13 22.01
CA TRP A 448 17.14 -13.43 22.68
C TRP A 448 16.32 -13.33 23.95
N LEU A 449 15.28 -14.15 24.06
CA LEU A 449 14.36 -14.18 25.20
C LEU A 449 14.34 -15.56 25.86
N HIS A 450 14.28 -15.62 27.19
CA HIS A 450 14.06 -16.87 27.95
C HIS A 450 13.20 -16.61 29.19
N ARG A 451 12.71 -17.69 29.84
CA ARG A 451 11.95 -17.62 31.10
C ARG A 451 12.63 -18.29 32.29
N ARG A 452 13.84 -18.83 32.09
CA ARG A 452 14.64 -19.49 33.13
C ARG A 452 15.31 -18.48 34.06
N ARG A 453 14.95 -18.48 35.34
CA ARG A 453 15.51 -17.56 36.36
C ARG A 453 16.96 -17.87 36.72
N GLU A 454 17.39 -19.12 36.52
CA GLU A 454 18.75 -19.58 36.80
C GLU A 454 19.77 -19.14 35.74
N LEU A 455 19.31 -18.68 34.58
CA LEU A 455 20.16 -18.27 33.46
C LEU A 455 20.46 -16.77 33.50
N PRO A 456 21.64 -16.34 33.00
CA PRO A 456 21.97 -14.92 32.94
C PRO A 456 21.09 -14.17 31.92
N GLY A 457 20.47 -13.09 32.38
CA GLY A 457 19.65 -12.20 31.55
C GLY A 457 19.09 -11.04 32.36
N GLU A 458 18.65 -10.00 31.67
CA GLU A 458 18.02 -8.84 32.29
C GLU A 458 16.49 -9.04 32.27
N PRO A 459 15.79 -8.91 33.41
CA PRO A 459 14.34 -9.09 33.46
C PRO A 459 13.62 -7.97 32.69
N ILE A 460 12.56 -8.34 31.97
CA ILE A 460 11.68 -7.40 31.25
C ILE A 460 10.48 -7.11 32.14
N GLY A 461 10.69 -6.18 33.08
CA GLY A 461 9.71 -5.87 34.12
C GLY A 461 9.31 -7.11 34.92
N ASP A 462 8.02 -7.25 35.22
CA ASP A 462 7.47 -8.37 36.00
C ASP A 462 6.96 -9.53 35.12
N SER A 463 7.24 -9.52 33.81
CA SER A 463 6.70 -10.51 32.84
C SER A 463 7.17 -11.95 33.07
N GLY A 464 8.23 -12.14 33.85
CA GLY A 464 8.93 -13.43 33.96
C GLY A 464 9.74 -13.78 32.70
N VAL A 465 9.87 -12.86 31.74
CA VAL A 465 10.72 -12.97 30.55
C VAL A 465 12.00 -12.18 30.79
N PHE A 466 13.11 -12.77 30.35
CA PHE A 466 14.46 -12.20 30.46
C PHE A 466 15.03 -11.99 29.05
N ARG A 467 15.70 -10.86 28.84
CA ARG A 467 16.51 -10.60 27.65
C ARG A 467 17.96 -11.02 27.90
N THR A 468 18.58 -11.64 26.91
CA THR A 468 19.97 -12.11 27.00
C THR A 468 20.72 -11.89 25.68
N THR A 469 21.99 -12.32 25.61
CA THR A 469 22.83 -12.21 24.40
C THR A 469 23.06 -13.59 23.77
N GLY A 470 23.30 -13.62 22.46
CA GLY A 470 23.62 -14.87 21.76
C GLY A 470 24.86 -15.59 22.33
N GLU A 471 25.85 -14.83 22.82
CA GLU A 471 27.02 -15.38 23.51
C GLU A 471 26.66 -16.09 24.81
N ALA A 472 25.81 -15.48 25.64
CA ALA A 472 25.33 -16.06 26.89
C ALA A 472 24.51 -17.33 26.63
N VAL A 473 23.69 -17.33 25.57
CA VAL A 473 22.92 -18.50 25.12
C VAL A 473 23.84 -19.64 24.69
N ALA A 474 24.82 -19.37 23.83
CA ALA A 474 25.78 -20.37 23.38
C ALA A 474 26.58 -20.97 24.55
N LEU A 475 26.96 -20.13 25.52
CA LEU A 475 27.67 -20.56 26.72
C LEU A 475 26.78 -21.42 27.64
N ALA A 476 25.50 -21.07 27.80
CA ALA A 476 24.56 -21.84 28.62
C ALA A 476 24.32 -23.23 28.04
N ILE A 477 24.17 -23.33 26.72
CA ILE A 477 23.94 -24.61 26.02
C ILE A 477 25.20 -25.47 26.02
N SER A 478 26.36 -24.92 25.68
CA SER A 478 27.63 -25.67 25.68
C SER A 478 28.01 -26.22 27.06
N ARG A 479 27.56 -25.57 28.14
CA ARG A 479 27.74 -26.03 29.53
C ARG A 479 26.62 -26.95 30.03
N GLY A 480 25.65 -27.32 29.19
CA GLY A 480 24.53 -28.19 29.55
C GLY A 480 23.57 -27.56 30.58
N ARG A 481 23.57 -26.24 30.74
CA ARG A 481 22.70 -25.51 31.70
C ARG A 481 21.33 -25.16 31.12
N ALA A 482 21.21 -25.18 29.80
CA ALA A 482 19.99 -24.87 29.07
C ALA A 482 19.95 -25.67 27.77
N VAL A 483 18.75 -25.82 27.21
CA VAL A 483 18.53 -26.40 25.88
C VAL A 483 18.04 -25.31 24.91
N PRO A 484 18.18 -25.47 23.59
CA PRO A 484 17.68 -24.50 22.62
C PRO A 484 16.21 -24.11 22.80
N SER A 485 15.36 -25.04 23.25
CA SER A 485 13.93 -24.79 23.48
C SER A 485 13.64 -23.84 24.66
N ASP A 486 14.62 -23.57 25.54
CA ASP A 486 14.49 -22.55 26.59
C ASP A 486 14.52 -21.10 26.01
N PHE A 487 14.95 -20.91 24.75
CA PHE A 487 15.25 -19.60 24.17
C PHE A 487 14.44 -19.28 22.92
N VAL A 488 13.70 -18.17 22.89
CA VAL A 488 13.05 -17.64 21.70
C VAL A 488 13.94 -16.58 21.05
N CYS A 489 14.06 -16.66 19.72
CA CYS A 489 14.77 -15.71 18.88
C CYS A 489 13.76 -14.78 18.23
N VAL A 490 13.92 -13.46 18.36
CA VAL A 490 13.03 -12.49 17.71
C VAL A 490 13.83 -11.50 16.89
N HIS A 491 13.37 -11.21 15.67
CA HIS A 491 13.95 -10.20 14.80
C HIS A 491 12.98 -9.02 14.62
N GLY A 492 13.53 -7.81 14.73
CA GLY A 492 12.75 -6.58 14.64
C GLY A 492 11.98 -6.26 15.92
N LEU A 493 11.57 -5.00 16.03
CA LEU A 493 10.82 -4.45 17.15
C LEU A 493 9.66 -3.61 16.63
N GLN A 494 8.63 -3.41 17.45
CA GLN A 494 7.65 -2.38 17.21
C GLN A 494 7.96 -1.15 18.07
N ALA A 495 7.92 0.03 17.47
CA ALA A 495 8.09 1.29 18.16
C ALA A 495 6.85 2.16 18.03
N TRP A 496 6.59 2.91 19.09
CA TRP A 496 5.54 3.92 19.19
C TRP A 496 6.19 5.24 19.58
N GLY A 497 5.77 6.33 18.92
CA GLY A 497 6.16 7.68 19.32
C GLY A 497 5.65 8.04 20.72
N ALA A 498 6.08 9.19 21.24
CA ALA A 498 5.66 9.68 22.55
C ALA A 498 4.12 9.70 22.70
N GLY A 499 3.61 8.95 23.69
CA GLY A 499 2.18 8.84 24.02
C GLY A 499 1.31 8.09 23.01
N MET A 500 1.89 7.52 21.94
CA MET A 500 1.10 6.87 20.88
C MET A 500 0.51 5.53 21.35
N LEU A 501 1.30 4.72 22.06
CA LEU A 501 0.80 3.43 22.59
C LEU A 501 -0.33 3.64 23.60
N GLU A 502 -0.18 4.64 24.46
CA GLU A 502 -1.19 5.02 25.46
C GLU A 502 -2.50 5.47 24.78
N ARG A 503 -2.40 6.21 23.67
CA ARG A 503 -3.56 6.59 22.84
C ARG A 503 -4.22 5.38 22.20
N GLU A 504 -3.44 4.44 21.68
CA GLU A 504 -3.98 3.21 21.08
C GLU A 504 -4.66 2.31 22.13
N ILE A 505 -4.15 2.27 23.36
CA ILE A 505 -4.82 1.58 24.47
C ILE A 505 -6.11 2.30 24.86
N ALA A 506 -6.07 3.64 24.96
CA ALA A 506 -7.27 4.43 25.26
C ALA A 506 -8.34 4.31 24.16
N ALA A 507 -7.93 4.15 22.90
CA ALA A 507 -8.79 3.86 21.77
C ALA A 507 -9.22 2.38 21.69
N GLY A 508 -8.78 1.52 22.61
CA GLY A 508 -9.13 0.10 22.61
C GLY A 508 -8.47 -0.73 21.51
N SER A 509 -7.57 -0.16 20.68
CA SER A 509 -6.81 -0.90 19.68
C SER A 509 -5.88 -1.95 20.31
N PHE A 510 -5.41 -1.68 21.53
CA PHE A 510 -4.68 -2.64 22.36
C PHE A 510 -5.30 -2.74 23.75
N VAL A 511 -5.38 -3.97 24.26
CA VAL A 511 -5.89 -4.28 25.59
C VAL A 511 -4.77 -4.90 26.42
N PRO A 512 -4.35 -4.28 27.53
CA PRO A 512 -3.41 -4.89 28.48
C PRO A 512 -4.01 -6.12 29.14
N ILE A 513 -3.24 -7.22 29.15
CA ILE A 513 -3.63 -8.46 29.82
C ILE A 513 -3.34 -8.33 31.31
N ALA A 514 -4.37 -8.43 32.15
CA ALA A 514 -4.27 -8.16 33.58
C ALA A 514 -3.44 -9.22 34.36
N GLN A 515 -3.52 -10.49 33.97
CA GLN A 515 -2.84 -11.63 34.60
C GLN A 515 -2.00 -12.38 33.55
N PRO A 516 -0.87 -11.81 33.09
CA PRO A 516 -0.11 -12.37 31.98
C PRO A 516 0.44 -13.77 32.28
N GLU A 517 0.75 -14.10 33.53
CA GLU A 517 1.22 -15.42 33.96
C GLU A 517 0.18 -16.53 33.75
N ARG A 518 -1.12 -16.19 33.81
CA ARG A 518 -2.24 -17.12 33.65
C ARG A 518 -2.82 -17.09 32.25
N ALA A 519 -3.01 -15.88 31.71
CA ALA A 519 -3.73 -15.69 30.46
C ALA A 519 -2.85 -15.86 29.23
N VAL A 520 -1.57 -15.46 29.28
CA VAL A 520 -0.68 -15.62 28.13
C VAL A 520 -0.21 -17.08 28.04
N PRO A 521 -0.36 -17.75 26.88
CA PRO A 521 0.04 -19.15 26.71
C PRO A 521 1.56 -19.25 26.49
N TRP A 522 2.35 -18.90 27.52
CA TRP A 522 3.81 -18.77 27.42
C TRP A 522 4.51 -20.03 26.91
N GLU A 523 4.12 -21.21 27.38
CA GLU A 523 4.70 -22.48 26.92
C GLU A 523 4.48 -22.66 25.41
N ARG A 524 3.25 -22.42 24.94
CA ARG A 524 2.93 -22.52 23.50
C ARG A 524 3.66 -21.48 22.66
N ILE A 525 3.88 -20.26 23.19
CA ILE A 525 4.71 -19.25 22.53
C ILE A 525 6.15 -19.73 22.36
N TRP A 526 6.71 -20.44 23.34
CA TRP A 526 8.07 -20.99 23.24
C TRP A 526 8.15 -22.22 22.33
N GLU A 527 7.11 -23.06 22.32
CA GLU A 527 6.98 -24.21 21.42
C GLU A 527 6.81 -23.79 19.95
N VAL A 528 6.20 -22.63 19.68
CA VAL A 528 5.99 -22.16 18.31
C VAL A 528 7.29 -21.90 17.54
N ALA A 529 8.38 -21.68 18.27
CA ALA A 529 9.70 -21.50 17.69
C ALA A 529 10.42 -22.84 17.41
N ASP A 530 9.88 -23.99 17.83
CA ASP A 530 10.43 -25.29 17.47
C ASP A 530 10.04 -25.63 16.02
N PRO A 531 11.00 -26.02 15.15
CA PRO A 531 10.68 -26.48 13.81
C PRO A 531 9.84 -27.75 13.91
N ALA A 532 8.87 -27.91 13.01
CA ALA A 532 8.19 -29.19 12.84
C ALA A 532 9.27 -30.26 12.59
N GLY A 533 9.31 -31.31 13.41
CA GLY A 533 10.29 -32.39 13.23
C GLY A 533 10.12 -33.08 11.87
N ASP A 534 11.10 -33.90 11.48
CA ASP A 534 11.16 -34.64 10.20
C ASP A 534 10.02 -35.68 10.00
N GLY A 535 8.99 -35.68 10.85
CA GLY A 535 7.83 -36.56 10.80
C GLY A 535 6.52 -35.79 10.90
N GLY A 536 6.11 -35.16 9.79
CA GLY A 536 4.76 -34.63 9.59
C GLY A 536 4.36 -33.42 10.48
N PRO A 537 3.30 -32.68 10.09
CA PRO A 537 2.88 -31.48 10.81
C PRO A 537 2.39 -31.85 12.22
N ARG A 538 3.06 -31.33 13.25
CA ARG A 538 2.53 -31.38 14.62
C ARG A 538 1.32 -30.45 14.67
N ALA A 539 0.14 -31.06 14.69
CA ALA A 539 -1.14 -30.40 14.80
C ALA A 539 -1.25 -29.66 16.14
N THR A 540 -0.98 -28.35 16.16
CA THR A 540 -1.57 -27.38 17.12
C THR A 540 -1.35 -25.93 16.74
N VAL A 541 -0.39 -25.61 15.86
CA VAL A 541 -0.29 -24.30 15.21
C VAL A 541 -0.34 -24.58 13.72
N GLY A 542 -1.56 -24.65 13.17
CA GLY A 542 -1.74 -24.91 11.76
C GLY A 542 -0.93 -23.89 10.96
N ALA A 543 -0.26 -24.35 9.90
CA ALA A 543 0.44 -23.49 8.94
C ALA A 543 -0.46 -22.39 8.31
N GLY A 544 -1.75 -22.32 8.68
CA GLY A 544 -2.69 -21.26 8.35
C GLY A 544 -3.12 -20.33 9.50
N SER A 545 -2.55 -20.39 10.72
CA SER A 545 -2.98 -19.50 11.82
C SER A 545 -2.11 -18.25 12.03
N VAL A 546 -0.85 -18.20 11.56
CA VAL A 546 0.12 -17.12 11.86
C VAL A 546 0.12 -16.72 13.35
N GLY A 547 -0.09 -17.68 14.27
CA GLY A 547 -0.18 -17.46 15.72
C GLY A 547 -1.48 -16.84 16.24
N CYS A 548 -2.56 -16.80 15.44
CA CYS A 548 -3.89 -16.36 15.85
C CYS A 548 -4.49 -17.24 16.97
N ASP A 549 -4.17 -18.53 16.98
CA ASP A 549 -4.58 -19.48 18.02
C ASP A 549 -4.00 -19.12 19.41
N LEU A 550 -2.79 -18.57 19.45
CA LEU A 550 -2.18 -18.07 20.69
C LEU A 550 -2.90 -16.83 21.21
N TRP A 551 -3.33 -15.95 20.30
CA TRP A 551 -4.12 -14.78 20.65
C TRP A 551 -5.52 -15.16 21.14
N GLU A 552 -6.20 -16.11 20.49
CA GLU A 552 -7.52 -16.60 20.93
C GLU A 552 -7.43 -17.30 22.29
N ALA A 553 -6.38 -18.08 22.53
CA ALA A 553 -6.14 -18.69 23.84
C ALA A 553 -5.96 -17.62 24.94
N ALA A 554 -5.23 -16.55 24.64
CA ALA A 554 -5.06 -15.43 25.57
C ALA A 554 -6.38 -14.69 25.85
N ARG A 555 -7.19 -14.45 24.80
CA ARG A 555 -8.51 -13.83 24.94
C ARG A 555 -9.47 -14.69 25.77
N ALA A 556 -9.51 -15.99 25.52
CA ALA A 556 -10.43 -16.91 26.20
C ALA A 556 -10.09 -17.09 27.69
N ALA A 557 -8.85 -16.83 28.09
CA ALA A 557 -8.41 -16.93 29.47
C ALA A 557 -8.75 -15.69 30.33
N GLU A 558 -9.23 -14.60 29.74
CA GLU A 558 -9.64 -13.39 30.46
C GLU A 558 -11.08 -13.54 31.04
N PRO A 559 -11.34 -13.08 32.27
CA PRO A 559 -12.66 -13.16 32.88
C PRO A 559 -13.71 -12.31 32.13
N SER A 560 -14.93 -12.86 32.00
CA SER A 560 -16.06 -12.33 31.21
C SER A 560 -16.48 -10.89 31.54
N GLU A 561 -16.20 -10.37 32.73
CA GLU A 561 -16.58 -9.00 33.15
C GLU A 561 -15.75 -7.91 32.45
N VAL A 562 -14.53 -8.22 31.97
CA VAL A 562 -13.69 -7.30 31.18
C VAL A 562 -14.13 -7.25 29.71
N VAL A 563 -14.83 -8.29 29.25
CA VAL A 563 -15.32 -8.42 27.88
C VAL A 563 -16.55 -7.54 27.63
N GLY A 564 -17.29 -7.17 28.69
CA GLY A 564 -18.56 -6.43 28.61
C GLY A 564 -18.47 -5.00 28.05
N GLY A 565 -17.29 -4.38 28.04
CA GLY A 565 -17.08 -3.04 27.46
C GLY A 565 -16.73 -3.02 25.96
N LEU A 566 -16.33 -4.17 25.40
CA LEU A 566 -15.92 -4.33 23.99
C LEU A 566 -16.82 -5.33 23.22
N ALA A 567 -17.86 -5.84 23.87
CA ALA A 567 -18.79 -6.85 23.33
C ALA A 567 -19.91 -6.27 22.44
N ARG A 568 -19.78 -5.03 22.00
CA ARG A 568 -20.53 -4.51 20.84
C ARG A 568 -19.49 -4.08 19.83
N GLU A 569 -19.75 -4.38 18.56
CA GLU A 569 -18.95 -3.97 17.39
C GLU A 569 -17.90 -5.00 16.92
N ALA A 570 -18.39 -6.13 16.42
CA ALA A 570 -17.83 -6.69 15.19
C ALA A 570 -19.00 -7.09 14.31
N ALA A 571 -19.24 -6.35 13.23
CA ALA A 571 -19.93 -6.94 12.10
C ALA A 571 -19.00 -8.06 11.60
N ASP A 572 -19.44 -9.32 11.70
CA ASP A 572 -18.65 -10.53 11.50
C ASP A 572 -17.80 -10.54 10.20
N GLY A 573 -18.17 -9.73 9.20
CA GLY A 573 -17.44 -9.62 7.93
C GLY A 573 -16.07 -8.94 7.97
N ASN A 574 -15.74 -8.11 8.98
CA ASN A 574 -14.45 -7.40 9.03
C ASN A 574 -13.34 -8.22 9.72
N VAL A 575 -13.69 -9.14 10.65
CA VAL A 575 -12.71 -10.05 11.29
C VAL A 575 -12.10 -10.97 10.24
N GLU A 576 -12.96 -11.58 9.41
CA GLU A 576 -12.54 -12.53 8.38
C GLU A 576 -11.61 -11.88 7.34
N LEU A 577 -11.91 -10.63 6.95
CA LEU A 577 -11.04 -9.87 6.06
C LEU A 577 -9.67 -9.60 6.69
N ALA A 578 -9.63 -9.23 7.97
CA ALA A 578 -8.40 -8.99 8.70
C ALA A 578 -7.57 -10.27 8.90
N ASP A 579 -8.23 -11.41 9.17
CA ASP A 579 -7.59 -12.73 9.25
C ASP A 579 -6.93 -13.11 7.91
N LEU A 580 -7.67 -12.94 6.82
CA LEU A 580 -7.15 -13.19 5.47
C LEU A 580 -6.01 -12.22 5.10
N ALA A 581 -6.11 -10.96 5.50
CA ALA A 581 -5.07 -9.96 5.26
C ALA A 581 -3.77 -10.29 6.01
N LEU A 582 -3.86 -10.72 7.27
CA LEU A 582 -2.73 -11.21 8.04
C LEU A 582 -2.09 -12.45 7.38
N LEU A 583 -2.90 -13.42 6.96
CA LEU A 583 -2.41 -14.63 6.30
C LEU A 583 -1.63 -14.28 5.02
N LYS A 584 -2.22 -13.45 4.15
CA LYS A 584 -1.57 -13.00 2.92
C LYS A 584 -0.33 -12.15 3.17
N TRP A 585 -0.34 -11.33 4.22
CA TRP A 585 0.84 -10.60 4.64
C TRP A 585 1.95 -11.56 5.11
N ALA A 586 1.63 -12.57 5.91
CA ALA A 586 2.61 -13.55 6.37
C ALA A 586 3.21 -14.35 5.21
N ASP A 587 2.39 -14.84 4.27
CA ASP A 587 2.84 -15.53 3.06
C ASP A 587 3.81 -14.66 2.23
N THR A 588 3.62 -13.33 2.24
CA THR A 588 4.41 -12.40 1.43
C THR A 588 5.70 -11.96 2.10
N PHE A 589 5.67 -11.73 3.41
CA PHE A 589 6.77 -11.05 4.14
C PHE A 589 7.48 -11.93 5.17
N LEU A 590 6.89 -13.05 5.57
CA LEU A 590 7.46 -13.97 6.57
C LEU A 590 7.89 -15.32 5.99
N ALA A 591 7.51 -15.65 4.75
CA ALA A 591 7.84 -16.91 4.09
C ALA A 591 9.35 -17.12 3.90
#